data_AF-A0AAW4PJR3-F1
#
_entry.id   AF-A0AAW4PJR3-F1
#
_cell.length_a   1.000
_cell.length_b   1.000
_cell.length_c   1.000
_cell.angle_alpha   90.00
_cell.angle_beta   90.00
_cell.angle_gamma   90.00
#
_symmetry.space_group_name_H-M   'P 1'
#
loop_
_entity.id
_entity.type
_entity.pdbx_description
1 polymer ?
#
loop_
_entity_poly.entity_id
_entity_poly.type
_entity_poly.pdbx_seq_one_letter_code
_entity_poly.pdbx_strand_id
1 'polypeptide(L)'
;MALIASFREEPSLRRPGMALLGLLTMVVIGERLLTLAVEGVRQGSTEFPVWLPELGSIGETIVFYSLLFDVLKFIAIPAVLLWLAYQYGRYSAGI
;
A
#
# COMPACT_ATOMS: atom_id res chain seq x y z
N MET A 1 -6.86 16.31 18.08
CA MET A 1 -6.16 15.58 19.17
C MET A 1 -6.92 14.34 19.67
N ALA A 2 -8.26 14.27 19.62
CA ALA A 2 -9.02 13.11 20.11
C ALA A 2 -8.73 11.77 19.41
N LEU A 3 -8.43 11.80 18.09
CA LEU A 3 -8.24 10.60 17.28
C LEU A 3 -6.92 9.87 17.57
N ILE A 4 -5.87 10.60 17.93
CA ILE A 4 -4.57 10.01 18.33
C ILE A 4 -4.68 9.38 19.73
N ALA A 5 -5.49 9.98 20.62
CA ALA A 5 -5.77 9.42 21.94
C ALA A 5 -6.55 8.09 21.85
N SER A 6 -7.55 7.99 20.96
CA SER A 6 -8.32 6.74 20.76
C SER A 6 -7.46 5.58 20.24
N PHE A 7 -6.46 5.83 19.38
CA PHE A 7 -5.50 4.79 18.98
C PHE A 7 -4.60 4.32 20.14
N ARG A 8 -4.38 5.18 21.14
CA ARG A 8 -3.55 4.87 22.30
C ARG A 8 -4.31 4.04 23.33
N GLU A 9 -5.58 4.35 23.54
CA GLU A 9 -6.45 3.73 24.54
C GLU A 9 -7.03 2.39 24.07
N GLU A 10 -7.35 2.23 22.78
CA GLU A 10 -8.00 1.01 22.31
C GLU A 10 -7.13 0.17 21.33
N PRO A 11 -6.77 -1.08 21.69
CA PRO A 11 -5.93 -1.93 20.85
C PRO A 11 -6.63 -2.42 19.56
N SER A 12 -7.96 -2.37 19.51
CA SER A 12 -8.81 -2.69 18.35
C SER A 12 -8.57 -1.76 17.16
N LEU A 13 -8.29 -0.48 17.41
CA LEU A 13 -8.02 0.55 16.39
C LEU A 13 -6.58 0.48 15.86
N ARG A 14 -5.63 -0.03 16.65
CA ARG A 14 -4.22 -0.10 16.23
C ARG A 14 -4.01 -1.02 15.03
N ARG A 15 -4.75 -2.13 14.93
CA ARG A 15 -4.64 -3.09 13.82
C ARG A 15 -4.97 -2.47 12.46
N PRO A 16 -6.16 -1.87 12.25
CA PRO A 16 -6.46 -1.20 10.99
C PRO A 16 -5.56 0.01 10.73
N GLY A 17 -5.16 0.75 11.77
CA GLY A 17 -4.20 1.86 11.63
C GLY A 17 -2.82 1.40 11.11
N MET A 18 -2.27 0.34 11.68
CA MET A 18 -0.99 -0.25 11.22
C MET A 18 -1.11 -0.85 9.82
N ALA A 19 -2.23 -1.52 9.51
CA ALA A 19 -2.47 -2.03 8.16
C ALA A 19 -2.53 -0.88 7.14
N LEU A 20 -3.20 0.22 7.45
CA LEU A 20 -3.28 1.40 6.59
C LEU A 20 -1.90 2.03 6.38
N LEU A 21 -1.13 2.21 7.46
CA LEU A 21 0.25 2.73 7.37
C LEU A 21 1.14 1.82 6.53
N GLY A 22 1.04 0.51 6.71
CA GLY A 22 1.78 -0.47 5.91
C GLY A 22 1.44 -0.38 4.42
N LEU A 23 0.14 -0.35 4.10
CA LEU A 23 -0.33 -0.20 2.71
C LEU A 23 0.13 1.11 2.08
N LEU A 24 -0.01 2.24 2.78
CA LEU A 24 0.43 3.55 2.29
C LEU A 24 1.94 3.58 2.05
N THR A 25 2.71 3.05 2.99
CA THR A 25 4.18 2.97 2.87
C THR A 25 4.58 2.10 1.68
N MET A 26 3.93 0.95 1.52
CA MET A 26 4.17 0.02 0.43
C MET A 26 3.85 0.65 -0.93
N VAL A 27 2.74 1.37 -1.06
CA VAL A 27 2.38 2.06 -2.32
C VAL A 27 3.38 3.16 -2.63
N VAL A 28 3.68 4.05 -1.68
CA VAL A 28 4.59 5.19 -1.91
C VAL A 28 6.00 4.74 -2.29
N ILE A 29 6.57 3.80 -1.54
CA ILE A 29 7.92 3.28 -1.81
C ILE A 29 7.89 2.43 -3.08
N GLY A 30 6.90 1.56 -3.22
CA GLY A 30 6.78 0.64 -4.34
C GLY A 30 6.63 1.34 -5.70
N GLU A 31 5.78 2.36 -5.79
CA GLU A 31 5.61 3.13 -7.03
C GLU A 31 6.88 3.90 -7.42
N ARG A 32 7.59 4.46 -6.42
CA ARG A 32 8.87 5.13 -6.66
C ARG A 32 9.91 4.16 -7.23
N LEU A 33 10.02 2.97 -6.62
CA LEU A 33 10.91 1.92 -7.09
C LEU A 33 10.54 1.44 -8.50
N LEU A 34 9.25 1.26 -8.79
CA LEU A 34 8.78 0.86 -10.11
C LEU A 34 9.07 1.93 -11.16
N THR A 35 8.89 3.20 -10.83
CA THR A 35 9.21 4.32 -11.72
C THR A 35 10.69 4.34 -12.07
N LEU A 36 11.57 4.19 -11.06
CA LEU A 36 13.02 4.12 -11.28
C LEU A 36 13.41 2.92 -12.17
N ALA A 37 12.78 1.77 -11.98
CA ALA A 37 13.01 0.59 -12.81
C ALA A 37 12.60 0.84 -14.27
N VAL A 38 11.42 1.44 -14.50
CA VAL A 38 10.92 1.77 -15.84
C VAL A 38 11.81 2.82 -16.52
N GLU A 39 12.24 3.85 -15.79
CA GLU A 39 13.14 4.87 -16.31
C GLU A 39 14.50 4.28 -16.71
N GLY A 40 15.06 3.37 -15.91
CA GLY A 40 16.30 2.67 -16.23
C GLY A 40 16.18 1.88 -17.54
N VAL A 41 15.15 1.05 -17.66
CA VAL A 41 14.87 0.27 -18.88
C VAL A 41 14.71 1.19 -20.10
N ARG A 42 14.00 2.31 -19.96
CA ARG A 42 13.79 3.27 -21.06
C ARG A 42 15.09 3.94 -21.53
N GLN A 43 16.08 4.10 -20.64
CA GLN A 43 17.38 4.65 -20.97
C GLN A 43 18.30 3.67 -21.71
N GLY A 44 17.82 2.46 -22.02
CA GLY A 44 18.55 1.46 -22.79
C GLY A 44 19.40 0.52 -21.92
N SER A 45 19.23 0.52 -20.60
CA SER A 45 19.78 -0.57 -19.78
C SER A 45 18.97 -1.84 -20.05
N THR A 46 19.63 -2.87 -20.58
CA THR A 46 19.01 -4.18 -20.88
C THR A 46 18.67 -4.97 -19.61
N GLU A 47 19.15 -4.53 -18.45
CA GLU A 47 19.04 -5.27 -17.19
C GLU A 47 17.91 -4.71 -16.34
N PHE A 48 16.92 -5.56 -16.05
CA PHE A 48 15.92 -5.30 -15.03
C PHE A 48 16.60 -5.33 -13.65
N PRO A 49 16.14 -4.55 -12.66
CA PRO A 49 16.84 -4.51 -11.37
C PRO A 49 16.85 -5.87 -10.69
N VAL A 50 18.02 -6.38 -10.29
CA VAL A 50 18.19 -7.72 -9.69
C VAL A 50 17.36 -7.94 -8.42
N TRP A 51 16.98 -6.85 -7.75
CA TRP A 51 16.14 -6.88 -6.55
C TRP A 51 14.63 -6.94 -6.85
N LEU A 52 14.19 -6.76 -8.11
CA LEU A 52 12.80 -6.85 -8.52
C LEU A 52 12.59 -8.13 -9.33
N PRO A 53 11.77 -9.09 -8.85
CA PRO A 53 11.49 -10.32 -9.56
C PRO A 53 10.97 -10.05 -10.98
N GLU A 54 11.67 -10.60 -11.97
CA GLU A 54 11.22 -10.58 -13.36
C GLU A 54 10.23 -11.73 -13.59
N LEU A 55 9.04 -11.39 -14.11
CA LEU A 55 7.98 -12.31 -14.47
C LEU A 55 7.85 -12.33 -15.99
N GLY A 56 8.47 -13.31 -16.63
CA GLY A 56 8.41 -13.44 -18.08
C GLY A 56 9.20 -12.33 -18.78
N SER A 57 8.49 -11.34 -19.34
CA SER A 57 9.11 -10.16 -19.97
C SER A 57 9.11 -8.94 -19.05
N ILE A 58 10.06 -8.02 -19.25
CA ILE A 58 10.12 -6.74 -18.54
C ILE A 58 8.78 -5.97 -18.64
N GLY A 59 8.17 -5.93 -19.83
CA GLY A 59 6.88 -5.24 -20.04
C GLY A 59 5.74 -5.89 -19.25
N GLU A 60 5.67 -7.22 -19.26
CA GLU A 60 4.69 -7.98 -18.48
C GLU A 60 4.87 -7.77 -16.97
N THR A 61 6.12 -7.74 -16.52
CA THR A 61 6.48 -7.46 -15.13
C THR A 61 6.01 -6.07 -14.69
N ILE A 62 6.27 -5.03 -15.49
CA ILE A 62 5.83 -3.66 -15.21
C ILE A 62 4.30 -3.58 -15.13
N VAL A 63 3.60 -4.20 -16.08
CA VAL A 63 2.13 -4.21 -16.10
C VAL A 63 1.59 -4.93 -14.86
N PHE A 64 2.16 -6.08 -14.51
CA PHE A 64 1.76 -6.85 -13.33
C PHE A 64 1.90 -6.03 -12.05
N TYR A 65 3.07 -5.40 -11.82
CA TYR A 65 3.28 -4.57 -10.63
C TYR A 65 2.38 -3.33 -10.63
N SER A 66 2.16 -2.71 -11.80
CA SER A 66 1.24 -1.56 -11.91
C SER A 66 -0.18 -1.95 -11.49
N LEU A 67 -0.68 -3.08 -11.98
CA LEU A 67 -2.00 -3.61 -11.66
C LEU A 67 -2.10 -3.98 -10.17
N LEU A 68 -1.05 -4.57 -9.60
CA LEU A 68 -0.98 -4.83 -8.16
C LEU A 68 -1.11 -3.53 -7.35
N PHE A 69 -0.36 -2.48 -7.70
CA PHE A 69 -0.48 -1.18 -7.01
C PHE A 69 -1.86 -0.57 -7.19
N ASP A 70 -2.51 -0.73 -8.34
CA ASP A 70 -3.89 -0.28 -8.55
C ASP A 70 -4.88 -1.02 -7.65
N VAL A 71 -4.73 -2.35 -7.48
CA VAL A 71 -5.51 -3.12 -6.50
C VAL A 71 -5.28 -2.59 -5.08
N LEU A 72 -4.03 -2.30 -4.71
CA LEU A 72 -3.73 -1.74 -3.39
C LEU A 72 -4.40 -0.37 -3.18
N LYS A 73 -4.31 0.53 -4.18
CA LYS A 73 -4.86 1.89 -4.12
C LYS A 73 -6.37 1.95 -4.15
N PHE A 74 -7.00 1.20 -5.04
CA PHE A 74 -8.42 1.31 -5.33
C PHE A 74 -9.29 0.29 -4.59
N ILE A 75 -8.69 -0.77 -4.04
CA ILE A 75 -9.43 -1.82 -3.32
C ILE A 75 -8.94 -1.93 -1.87
N ALA A 76 -7.64 -2.23 -1.66
CA ALA A 76 -7.14 -2.55 -0.32
C ALA A 76 -7.18 -1.34 0.63
N ILE A 77 -6.69 -0.18 0.21
CA ILE A 77 -6.71 1.05 1.04
C ILE A 77 -8.14 1.45 1.41
N PRO A 78 -9.10 1.56 0.47
CA PRO A 78 -10.50 1.83 0.80
C PRO A 78 -11.11 0.80 1.74
N ALA A 79 -10.83 -0.50 1.55
CA ALA A 79 -11.33 -1.54 2.44
C ALA A 79 -10.80 -1.39 3.87
N VAL A 80 -9.51 -1.07 4.03
CA VAL A 80 -8.91 -0.83 5.34
C VAL A 80 -9.42 0.47 5.97
N LEU A 81 -9.68 1.52 5.18
CA LEU A 81 -10.30 2.75 5.67
C LEU A 81 -11.73 2.49 6.19
N LEU A 82 -12.51 1.69 5.47
CA LEU A 82 -13.84 1.25 5.93
C LEU A 82 -13.75 0.44 7.22
N TRP A 83 -12.77 -0.46 7.31
CA TRP A 83 -12.53 -1.23 8.54
C TRP A 83 -12.15 -0.32 9.72
N LEU A 84 -11.30 0.68 9.48
CA LEU A 84 -10.92 1.67 10.48
C LEU A 84 -12.14 2.49 10.94
N ALA A 85 -12.94 2.98 10.00
CA ALA A 85 -14.15 3.74 10.28
C ALA A 85 -15.18 2.92 11.07
N TYR A 86 -15.34 1.64 10.73
CA TYR A 86 -16.22 0.72 11.45
C TYR A 86 -15.77 0.54 12.91
N GLN A 87 -14.49 0.26 13.15
CA GLN A 87 -13.97 0.09 14.51
C GLN A 87 -14.08 1.37 15.32
N TYR A 88 -13.82 2.52 14.69
CA TYR A 88 -13.98 3.82 15.33
C TYR A 88 -15.44 4.11 15.69
N GLY A 89 -16.36 3.80 14.78
CA GLY A 89 -17.80 3.91 15.05
C GLY A 89 -18.24 3.05 16.22
N ARG A 90 -17.80 1.79 16.26
CA ARG A 90 -18.10 0.84 17.34
C ARG A 90 -17.60 1.33 18.70
N TYR A 91 -16.35 1.82 18.75
CA TYR A 91 -15.78 2.43 19.95
C TYR A 91 -16.57 3.65 20.41
N SER A 92 -16.92 4.56 19.49
CA SER A 92 -17.67 5.78 19.82
C SER A 92 -19.09 5.49 20.32
N ALA A 93 -19.70 4.38 19.87
CA ALA A 93 -21.02 3.94 20.29
C ALA A 93 -21.00 3.21 21.65
N GLY A 94 -19.82 2.91 22.20
CA GLY A 94 -19.67 2.22 23.48
C GLY A 94 -20.08 0.74 23.46
N ILE A 95 -20.04 0.09 22.29
CA ILE A 95 -20.39 -1.33 22.06
C ILE A 95 -19.14 -2.19 22.00
#